data_AF-A0A535GUN6-F1
#
_entry.id   AF-A0A535GUN6-F1
#
_cell.length_a   1.000
_cell.length_b   1.000
_cell.length_c   1.000
_cell.angle_alpha   90.00
_cell.angle_beta   90.00
_cell.angle_gamma   90.00
#
_symmetry.space_group_name_H-M   'P 1'
#
loop_
_entity.id
_entity.type
_entity.pdbx_description
1 polymer ?
#
loop_
_entity_poly.entity_id
_entity_poly.type
_entity_poly.pdbx_seq_one_letter_code
_entity_poly.pdbx_strand_id
1 'polypeptide(L)' 'MRRLSDNELADELRSAKEQIFDLRFKLATRQLKNYRELPAARRRMARLLTVQSERQQQEKAS' A
#
# COMPACT_ATOMS: atom_id res chain seq x y z
N MET A 1 -3.98 7.86 8.20
CA MET A 1 -4.71 7.22 7.07
C MET A 1 -6.05 7.90 6.79
N ARG A 2 -7.00 8.00 7.73
CA ARG A 2 -8.31 8.65 7.46
C ARG A 2 -8.29 10.17 7.19
N ARG A 3 -7.17 10.84 7.47
CA ARG A 3 -6.99 12.29 7.21
C ARG A 3 -6.29 12.62 5.88
N LEU A 4 -5.85 11.61 5.12
CA LEU A 4 -5.20 11.87 3.82
C LEU A 4 -6.27 12.29 2.80
N SER A 5 -5.98 13.24 1.94
CA SER A 5 -6.78 13.49 0.73
C SER A 5 -6.74 12.27 -0.21
N ASP A 6 -7.64 12.21 -1.19
CA ASP A 6 -7.65 11.09 -2.14
C ASP A 6 -6.38 11.04 -2.99
N ASN A 7 -5.79 12.21 -3.30
CA ASN A 7 -4.52 12.32 -4.00
C ASN A 7 -3.36 11.74 -3.16
N GLU A 8 -3.26 12.12 -1.88
CA GLU A 8 -2.23 11.57 -1.00
C GLU A 8 -2.42 10.07 -0.79
N LEU A 9 -3.66 9.57 -0.76
CA LEU A 9 -3.95 8.14 -0.66
C LEU A 9 -3.48 7.38 -1.92
N ALA A 10 -3.67 7.97 -3.11
CA ALA A 10 -3.19 7.42 -4.37
C ALA A 10 -1.66 7.40 -4.44
N ASP A 11 -0.99 8.45 -3.95
CA ASP A 11 0.47 8.53 -3.90
C ASP A 11 1.08 7.53 -2.90
N GLU A 12 0.47 7.39 -1.73
CA GLU A 12 0.82 6.35 -0.75
C GLU A 12 0.64 4.94 -1.32
N LEU A 13 -0.43 4.70 -2.09
CA LEU A 13 -0.66 3.42 -2.74
C LEU A 13 0.41 3.12 -3.80
N ARG A 14 0.83 4.15 -4.56
CA ARG A 14 1.93 4.04 -5.53
C ARG A 14 3.25 3.71 -4.85
N SER A 15 3.58 4.45 -3.80
CA SER A 15 4.79 4.20 -2.99
C SER A 15 4.79 2.79 -2.39
N ALA A 16 3.66 2.32 -1.88
CA ALA A 16 3.54 0.96 -1.35
C ALA A 16 3.76 -0.12 -2.44
N LYS A 17 3.31 0.11 -3.67
CA LYS A 17 3.54 -0.79 -4.81
C LYS A 17 5.02 -0.82 -5.21
N GLU A 18 5.66 0.33 -5.31
CA GLU A 18 7.11 0.45 -5.59
C GLU A 18 7.93 -0.26 -4.52
N GLN A 19 7.60 -0.06 -3.24
CA GLN A 19 8.27 -0.74 -2.14
C GLN A 19 8.12 -2.28 -2.25
N ILE A 20 6.95 -2.79 -2.61
CA ILE A 20 6.74 -4.23 -2.81
C ILE A 20 7.56 -4.75 -3.99
N PHE A 21 7.66 -3.97 -5.08
CA PHE A 21 8.47 -4.31 -6.24
C PHE A 21 9.94 -4.44 -5.86
N ASP A 22 10.49 -3.44 -5.17
CA ASP A 22 11.88 -3.44 -4.69
C ASP A 22 12.16 -4.60 -3.74
N LEU A 23 11.24 -4.87 -2.81
CA LEU A 23 11.37 -5.98 -1.86
C LEU A 23 11.32 -7.34 -2.57
N ARG A 24 10.50 -7.49 -3.61
CA ARG A 24 10.47 -8.70 -4.45
C ARG A 24 11.76 -8.85 -5.25
N PHE A 25 12.30 -7.76 -5.79
CA PHE A 25 13.57 -7.76 -6.51
C PHE A 25 14.73 -8.16 -5.60
N LYS A 26 14.82 -7.57 -4.40
CA LYS A 26 15.80 -7.94 -3.36
C LYS A 26 15.63 -9.38 -2.90
N LEU A 27 14.40 -9.87 -2.81
CA LEU A 27 14.12 -11.27 -2.46
C LEU A 27 14.63 -12.22 -3.54
N ALA A 28 14.35 -11.94 -4.82
CA ALA A 28 14.78 -12.76 -5.95
C ALA A 28 16.32 -12.82 -6.08
N THR A 29 17.00 -11.70 -5.82
CA THR A 29 18.47 -11.60 -5.82
C THR A 29 19.12 -12.13 -4.54
N ARG A 30 18.33 -12.62 -3.56
CA ARG A 30 18.78 -13.06 -2.22
C ARG A 30 19.50 -11.97 -1.41
N GLN A 31 19.23 -10.70 -1.70
CA GLN A 31 19.78 -9.53 -1.00
C GLN A 31 18.83 -8.97 0.07
N LEU A 32 17.65 -9.56 0.24
CA LEU A 32 16.69 -9.12 1.24
C LEU A 32 17.17 -9.48 2.66
N LYS A 33 17.60 -8.47 3.41
CA LYS A 33 18.04 -8.64 4.81
C LYS A 33 16.89 -8.91 5.78
N ASN A 34 15.71 -8.31 5.52
CA ASN A 34 14.57 -8.39 6.43
C ASN A 34 13.30 -8.87 5.71
N TYR A 35 13.00 -10.16 5.88
CA TYR A 35 11.84 -10.81 5.27
C TYR A 35 10.49 -10.32 5.80
N ARG A 36 10.45 -9.61 6.95
CA ARG A 36 9.22 -9.06 7.53
C ARG A 36 8.73 -7.80 6.79
N GLU A 37 9.58 -7.16 6.01
CA GLU A 37 9.23 -5.93 5.27
C GLU A 37 8.21 -6.21 4.17
N LEU A 38 8.35 -7.33 3.45
CA LEU A 38 7.43 -7.70 2.38
C LEU A 38 5.97 -7.91 2.85
N PRO A 39 5.70 -8.73 3.90
CA PRO A 39 4.34 -8.84 4.43
C PRO A 39 3.85 -7.55 5.09
N ALA A 40 4.74 -6.72 5.66
CA ALA A 40 4.36 -5.41 6.20
C ALA A 40 3.89 -4.45 5.09
N ALA A 41 4.64 -4.35 3.99
CA ALA A 41 4.29 -3.53 2.83
C ALA A 41 2.96 -3.98 2.19
N ARG A 42 2.74 -5.30 2.05
CA ARG A 42 1.45 -5.84 1.59
C ARG A 42 0.29 -5.45 2.51
N ARG A 43 0.47 -5.54 3.84
CA ARG A 43 -0.56 -5.09 4.80
C ARG A 43 -0.82 -3.59 4.71
N ARG A 44 0.20 -2.76 4.48
CA ARG A 44 0.03 -1.32 4.25
C ARG A 44 -0.81 -1.06 3.01
N MET A 45 -0.47 -1.70 1.88
CA MET A 45 -1.24 -1.60 0.63
C MET A 45 -2.70 -2.02 0.81
N ALA A 46 -2.96 -3.13 1.51
CA ALA A 46 -4.33 -3.58 1.79
C ALA A 46 -5.13 -2.54 2.58
N ARG A 47 -4.55 -1.93 3.62
CA ARG A 47 -5.22 -0.88 4.40
C ARG A 47 -5.54 0.37 3.56
N LEU A 48 -4.62 0.77 2.68
CA LEU A 48 -4.83 1.91 1.77
C LEU A 48 -6.01 1.64 0.82
N LEU A 49 -6.07 0.43 0.24
CA LEU A 49 -7.18 0.01 -0.62
C LEU A 49 -8.50 -0.03 0.15
N THR A 50 -8.51 -0.54 1.39
CA THR A 50 -9.72 -0.54 2.23
C THR A 50 -10.25 0.87 2.45
N VAL A 51 -9.39 1.83 2.80
CA VAL A 51 -9.79 3.23 2.99
C VAL A 51 -10.35 3.83 1.69
N GLN A 52 -9.75 3.53 0.54
CA GLN A 52 -10.27 3.96 -0.76
C GLN A 52 -11.67 3.39 -1.04
N SER A 53 -11.87 2.10 -0.74
CA SER A 53 -13.18 1.45 -0.89
C SER A 53 -14.22 2.01 0.07
N GLU A 54 -13.87 2.26 1.34
CA GLU A 54 -14.76 2.88 2.34
C GLU A 54 -15.24 4.25 1.86
N ARG A 55 -14.36 5.07 1.28
CA ARG A 55 -14.72 6.39 0.72
C ARG A 55 -15.64 6.29 -0.48
N GLN A 56 -15.32 5.42 -1.44
CA GLN A 56 -16.19 5.19 -2.60
C GLN A 56 -17.58 4.69 -2.20
N GLN A 57 -17.68 3.90 -1.13
CA GLN A 57 -18.97 3.46 -0.60
C GLN A 57 -19.75 4.61 0.06
N GLN A 58 -19.07 5.51 0.77
CA GLN A 58 -19.69 6.71 1.33
C GLN A 58 -20.19 7.68 0.26
N GLU A 59 -19.41 7.91 -0.80
CA GLU A 59 -19.80 8.74 -1.95
C GLU A 59 -21.03 8.16 -2.67
N LYS A 60 -21.10 6.84 -2.86
CA LYS A 60 -22.24 6.19 -3.52
C LYS A 60 -23.51 6.12 -2.68
N ALA A 61 -23.37 6.22 -1.35
CA ALA A 61 -24.50 6.23 -0.43
C ALA A 61 -25.09 7.64 -0.23
N SER A 62 -24.42 8.66 -0.75
CA SER A 62 -24.85 10.06 -0.76
C SER A 62 -25.51 10.41 -2.10
#